data_AF-A0A2D5B2A6-F1
#
_entry.id   AF-A0A2D5B2A6-F1
#
_cell.length_a   1.000
_cell.length_b   1.000
_cell.length_c   1.000
_cell.angle_alpha   90.00
_cell.angle_beta   90.00
_cell.angle_gamma   90.00
#
_symmetry.space_group_name_H-M   'P 1'
#
loop_
_entity.id
_entity.type
_entity.pdbx_description
1 polymer ?
#
loop_
_entity_poly.entity_id
_entity_poly.type
_entity_poly.pdbx_seq_one_letter_code
_entity_poly.pdbx_strand_id
1 'polypeptide(L)'
;MPPPCTAFRIQLPIMPLTLSQLGLLAALVVGLPALSRRTAQETEASEALSFPVEEFVVAPKGPETGPRLKVRHTTLGLMDPEIPPESIMVSPDGRHLAYMSIESGTVKVYSDGVASEPFEGFRPESINYAPDGRTLTYMGVRGTKSYVVVGDAEYKYGRISTGGIRFSMDGSRYGFVGKRNANYYALIDGEEIGPYKLISKQPIKLSQNNEHYGFIATIDGKQVAVIDGKEGPSFDAIVAIRFSPGGEHCSYIGKRGAMWIPVMDGVALGSFDEIRQPRFDFSSSGTRSGLIVRKGRRYHVLLDGKLGKSYADCRNLSFSHDGSSVAYLASHADSKFPFLVLNGEELEGRFSKLTFSPSGGSTGVVRGGKGKQRALINGVEGPAYDVIEAPGVVFSATGTHHLYTVGKNGQTVVVVDGKESPPFDKLGKVVPEFLPGSENYIYSIEREDGETLVFNGKQSPTYARFSKPAFSRDSGRVICAAEKGEGRWVAYVDGKEYGPEGERIPGKGSPTYFTVRNPIFDPEGKHVAYFIYSTDNGPKCHVVRDGVVGPAFDDVLARTIQFSPDGKHLVYVAGSGEHRYIVVDGIEISSGYTGFLRTHGFTFEDSNRVHIIASRQARFVLVEIEIES
;
A
#
# COMPACT_ATOMS: atom_id res chain seq x y z
N MET A 1 23.12 22.96 34.42
CA MET A 1 24.22 22.40 33.60
C MET A 1 23.85 20.96 33.27
N PRO A 2 23.59 20.61 31.99
CA PRO A 2 23.49 19.21 31.58
C PRO A 2 24.87 18.66 31.16
N PRO A 3 25.08 17.33 31.15
CA PRO A 3 26.41 16.74 30.98
C PRO A 3 26.92 16.89 29.53
N PRO A 4 28.23 16.77 29.30
CA PRO A 4 28.80 16.83 27.96
C PRO A 4 28.35 15.60 27.16
N CYS A 5 27.70 15.83 26.01
CA CYS A 5 27.46 14.78 25.02
C CYS A 5 28.81 14.29 24.50
N THR A 6 29.23 13.13 24.96
CA THR A 6 30.32 12.35 24.40
C THR A 6 30.03 12.13 22.91
N ALA A 7 30.91 12.64 22.06
CA ALA A 7 30.84 12.45 20.62
C ALA A 7 30.99 10.95 20.31
N PHE A 8 29.88 10.27 20.00
CA PHE A 8 29.95 8.98 19.31
C PHE A 8 30.37 9.25 17.87
N ARG A 9 31.68 9.14 17.65
CA ARG A 9 32.32 9.05 16.34
C ARG A 9 31.88 7.71 15.71
N ILE A 10 30.70 7.67 15.12
CA ILE A 10 30.31 6.52 14.29
C ILE A 10 30.98 6.71 12.93
N GLN A 11 32.27 6.36 12.85
CA GLN A 11 32.89 5.89 11.62
C GLN A 11 32.36 4.46 11.42
N LEU A 12 31.27 4.30 10.68
CA LEU A 12 30.95 2.98 10.13
C LEU A 12 31.90 2.75 8.96
N PRO A 13 32.60 1.61 8.92
CA PRO A 13 33.54 1.34 7.85
C PRO A 13 32.78 1.24 6.52
N ILE A 14 33.39 1.80 5.48
CA ILE A 14 33.16 1.37 4.10
C ILE A 14 33.65 -0.08 4.09
N MET A 15 32.73 -1.05 4.08
CA MET A 15 33.14 -2.46 4.04
C MET A 15 33.80 -2.73 2.69
N PRO A 16 34.99 -3.34 2.64
CA PRO A 16 35.40 -4.08 1.46
C PRO A 16 34.44 -5.27 1.32
N LEU A 17 33.82 -5.42 0.14
CA LEU A 17 32.95 -6.54 -0.18
C LEU A 17 33.74 -7.85 -0.04
N THR A 18 33.52 -8.60 1.04
CA THR A 18 33.90 -10.02 1.11
C THR A 18 32.66 -10.86 0.98
N LEU A 19 32.67 -11.80 0.03
CA LEU A 19 31.56 -12.66 -0.44
C LEU A 19 30.89 -13.57 0.62
N SER A 20 31.15 -13.40 1.92
CA SER A 20 30.83 -14.40 2.96
C SER A 20 29.65 -14.04 3.88
N GLN A 21 28.84 -13.03 3.57
CA GLN A 21 27.57 -12.77 4.29
C GLN A 21 26.30 -12.97 3.43
N LEU A 22 26.44 -13.58 2.23
CA LEU A 22 25.35 -13.95 1.32
C LEU A 22 24.60 -15.23 1.77
N GLY A 23 24.32 -15.36 3.06
CA GLY A 23 23.56 -16.47 3.62
C GLY A 23 22.07 -16.14 3.73
N LEU A 24 21.25 -16.85 2.93
CA LEU A 24 19.77 -16.83 2.86
C LEU A 24 19.14 -15.64 2.10
N LEU A 25 19.00 -15.75 0.77
CA LEU A 25 17.87 -15.22 -0.02
C LEU A 25 17.92 -15.65 -1.51
N ALA A 26 17.88 -16.96 -1.77
CA ALA A 26 17.63 -17.49 -3.11
C ALA A 26 16.14 -17.84 -3.27
N ALA A 27 15.29 -16.86 -3.57
CA ALA A 27 13.91 -17.11 -4.02
C ALA A 27 13.23 -15.89 -4.69
N LEU A 28 13.95 -15.13 -5.53
CA LEU A 28 13.34 -14.03 -6.32
C LEU A 28 12.78 -14.50 -7.68
N VAL A 29 13.15 -15.69 -8.14
CA VAL A 29 12.74 -16.26 -9.44
C VAL A 29 12.24 -17.70 -9.23
N VAL A 30 11.16 -18.12 -9.90
CA VAL A 30 10.73 -19.53 -9.90
C VAL A 30 11.35 -20.23 -11.11
N GLY A 31 12.03 -21.37 -10.90
CA GLY A 31 12.38 -22.29 -11.99
C GLY A 31 13.76 -22.14 -12.62
N LEU A 32 14.66 -21.30 -12.09
CA LEU A 32 16.02 -21.21 -12.66
C LEU A 32 16.84 -22.50 -12.40
N PRO A 33 17.51 -23.06 -13.42
CA PRO A 33 18.59 -24.01 -13.19
C PRO A 33 19.80 -23.30 -12.55
N ALA A 34 20.62 -24.05 -11.81
CA ALA A 34 21.89 -23.53 -11.29
C ALA A 34 22.80 -23.09 -12.46
N LEU A 35 23.07 -21.79 -12.58
CA LEU A 35 23.95 -21.25 -13.61
C LEU A 35 25.40 -21.62 -13.29
N SER A 36 26.03 -22.47 -14.10
CA SER A 36 27.46 -22.77 -14.01
C SER A 36 28.28 -21.60 -14.57
N ARG A 37 29.38 -21.22 -13.89
CA ARG A 37 30.37 -20.25 -14.39
C ARG A 37 30.81 -20.63 -15.81
N ARG A 38 30.56 -19.76 -16.79
CA ARG A 38 31.25 -19.82 -18.08
C ARG A 38 32.62 -19.14 -17.95
N THR A 39 33.62 -19.72 -18.59
CA THR A 39 34.97 -19.18 -18.70
C THR A 39 34.96 -17.88 -19.49
N ALA A 40 35.65 -16.86 -18.95
CA ALA A 40 35.88 -15.56 -19.55
C ALA A 40 36.65 -15.69 -20.87
N GLN A 41 35.95 -15.87 -21.99
CA GLN A 41 36.53 -15.74 -23.31
C GLN A 41 35.53 -15.31 -24.40
N GLU A 42 34.43 -14.67 -24.00
CA GLU A 42 33.47 -13.99 -24.88
C GLU A 42 33.05 -12.66 -24.21
N THR A 43 34.01 -11.78 -23.99
CA THR A 43 33.76 -10.37 -23.65
C THR A 43 34.57 -9.52 -24.61
N GLU A 44 34.06 -9.38 -25.83
CA GLU A 44 34.46 -8.32 -26.76
C GLU A 44 33.20 -7.66 -27.33
N ALA A 45 33.29 -6.34 -27.45
CA ALA A 45 32.35 -5.38 -28.01
C ALA A 45 31.10 -5.03 -27.18
N SER A 46 31.23 -3.97 -26.37
CA SER A 46 30.15 -3.04 -26.04
C SER A 46 29.76 -2.21 -27.27
N GLU A 47 29.25 -2.87 -28.30
CA GLU A 47 28.40 -2.21 -29.29
C GLU A 47 26.95 -2.38 -28.82
N ALA A 48 26.10 -1.39 -29.09
CA ALA A 48 24.67 -1.47 -28.80
C ALA A 48 24.10 -2.75 -29.43
N LEU A 49 23.96 -3.81 -28.63
CA LEU A 49 23.34 -5.05 -29.05
C LEU A 49 21.88 -4.71 -29.37
N SER A 50 21.57 -4.51 -30.65
CA SER A 50 20.20 -4.52 -31.12
C SER A 50 19.71 -5.96 -30.98
N PHE A 51 19.11 -6.28 -29.84
CA PHE A 51 18.55 -7.60 -29.64
C PHE A 51 17.38 -7.81 -30.61
N PRO A 52 17.27 -8.97 -31.26
CA PRO A 52 16.19 -9.23 -32.20
C PRO A 52 14.83 -9.21 -31.48
N VAL A 53 13.84 -8.61 -32.13
CA VAL A 53 12.43 -8.76 -31.76
C VAL A 53 11.93 -10.04 -32.41
N GLU A 54 11.39 -10.97 -31.64
CA GLU A 54 10.75 -12.19 -32.15
C GLU A 54 9.23 -12.05 -32.05
N GLU A 55 8.51 -12.26 -33.16
CA GLU A 55 7.05 -12.20 -33.21
C GLU A 55 6.46 -13.51 -33.76
N PHE A 56 5.40 -14.00 -33.14
CA PHE A 56 4.68 -15.20 -33.58
C PHE A 56 3.20 -15.18 -33.15
N VAL A 57 2.38 -16.04 -33.76
CA VAL A 57 0.95 -16.16 -33.44
C VAL A 57 0.66 -17.53 -32.86
N VAL A 58 -0.09 -17.57 -31.76
CA VAL A 58 -0.63 -18.79 -31.15
C VAL A 58 -2.13 -18.86 -31.41
N ALA A 59 -2.58 -19.93 -32.04
CA ALA A 59 -3.99 -20.18 -32.34
C ALA A 59 -4.60 -21.19 -31.35
N PRO A 60 -5.92 -21.13 -31.09
CA PRO A 60 -6.60 -22.11 -30.24
C PRO A 60 -6.51 -23.53 -30.82
N LYS A 61 -6.40 -24.54 -29.95
CA LYS A 61 -6.42 -25.95 -30.35
C LYS A 61 -7.87 -26.40 -30.56
N GLY A 62 -8.35 -26.47 -31.81
CA GLY A 62 -9.67 -26.99 -32.18
C GLY A 62 -10.52 -26.04 -33.05
N PRO A 63 -11.73 -26.44 -33.48
CA PRO A 63 -12.56 -25.63 -34.37
C PRO A 63 -13.12 -24.41 -33.62
N GLU A 64 -12.44 -23.27 -33.81
CA GLU A 64 -12.87 -21.87 -33.63
C GLU A 64 -13.81 -21.52 -32.46
N THR A 65 -13.28 -21.43 -31.24
CA THR A 65 -13.97 -20.71 -30.13
C THR A 65 -13.05 -19.92 -29.19
N GLY A 66 -11.78 -19.69 -29.54
CA GLY A 66 -10.82 -18.94 -28.70
C GLY A 66 -10.08 -17.84 -29.46
N PRO A 67 -9.53 -16.83 -28.75
CA PRO A 67 -8.82 -15.72 -29.39
C PRO A 67 -7.53 -16.17 -30.07
N ARG A 68 -7.08 -15.42 -31.08
CA ARG A 68 -5.70 -15.57 -31.59
C ARG A 68 -4.78 -14.68 -30.77
N LEU A 69 -3.59 -15.18 -30.43
CA LEU A 69 -2.64 -14.46 -29.59
C LEU A 69 -1.42 -14.08 -30.42
N LYS A 70 -1.23 -12.79 -30.67
CA LYS A 70 0.02 -12.24 -31.21
C LYS A 70 0.99 -12.04 -30.07
N VAL A 71 2.17 -12.64 -30.16
CA VAL A 71 3.19 -12.59 -29.12
C VAL A 71 4.44 -11.93 -29.67
N ARG A 72 4.96 -10.93 -28.95
CA ARG A 72 6.21 -10.23 -29.26
C ARG A 72 7.19 -10.35 -28.10
N HIS A 73 8.45 -10.67 -28.39
CA HIS A 73 9.53 -10.75 -27.40
C HIS A 73 10.55 -9.63 -27.62
N THR A 74 10.82 -8.86 -26.56
CA THR A 74 11.86 -7.81 -26.55
C THR A 74 12.89 -8.16 -25.46
N THR A 75 14.17 -8.29 -25.81
CA THR A 75 15.22 -8.59 -24.82
C THR A 75 15.58 -7.32 -24.02
N LEU A 76 15.54 -7.40 -22.70
CA LEU A 76 15.86 -6.31 -21.77
C LEU A 76 17.28 -6.42 -21.16
N GLY A 77 18.00 -7.50 -21.45
CA GLY A 77 19.35 -7.70 -20.95
C GLY A 77 19.74 -9.17 -20.85
N LEU A 78 21.03 -9.38 -20.60
CA LEU A 78 21.61 -10.71 -20.39
C LEU A 78 21.54 -11.08 -18.90
N MET A 79 21.30 -12.36 -18.62
CA MET A 79 21.41 -12.91 -17.27
C MET A 79 22.85 -13.37 -17.04
N ASP A 80 23.66 -12.51 -16.44
CA ASP A 80 24.98 -12.88 -15.95
C ASP A 80 24.88 -13.48 -14.54
N PRO A 81 25.56 -14.61 -14.22
CA PRO A 81 25.68 -15.11 -12.85
C PRO A 81 26.24 -14.11 -11.82
N GLU A 82 26.89 -13.03 -12.24
CA GLU A 82 27.37 -11.96 -11.34
C GLU A 82 26.33 -10.90 -10.98
N ILE A 83 25.08 -11.01 -11.47
CA ILE A 83 23.98 -10.12 -11.09
C ILE A 83 23.49 -10.48 -9.68
N PRO A 84 23.60 -9.58 -8.68
CA PRO A 84 22.99 -9.79 -7.38
C PRO A 84 21.46 -9.80 -7.55
N PRO A 85 20.74 -10.87 -7.16
CA PRO A 85 19.29 -10.97 -7.37
C PRO A 85 18.49 -9.81 -6.76
N GLU A 86 18.97 -9.22 -5.67
CA GLU A 86 18.38 -8.08 -4.97
C GLU A 86 18.49 -6.75 -5.73
N SER A 87 19.34 -6.68 -6.76
CA SER A 87 19.52 -5.48 -7.59
C SER A 87 18.52 -5.39 -8.74
N ILE A 88 17.80 -6.49 -9.04
CA ILE A 88 16.87 -6.57 -10.16
C ILE A 88 15.60 -5.80 -9.82
N MET A 89 15.40 -4.70 -10.52
CA MET A 89 14.27 -3.79 -10.37
C MET A 89 13.48 -3.74 -11.67
N VAL A 90 12.17 -4.00 -11.59
CA VAL A 90 11.26 -3.76 -12.70
C VAL A 90 10.56 -2.44 -12.44
N SER A 91 10.38 -1.66 -13.50
CA SER A 91 9.58 -0.43 -13.48
C SER A 91 8.13 -0.70 -13.07
N PRO A 92 7.46 0.29 -12.43
CA PRO A 92 6.04 0.21 -12.12
C PRO A 92 5.11 -0.23 -13.27
N ASP A 93 5.43 0.12 -14.52
CA ASP A 93 4.64 -0.27 -15.69
C ASP A 93 5.01 -1.66 -16.25
N GLY A 94 5.98 -2.35 -15.65
CA GLY A 94 6.39 -3.70 -16.04
C GLY A 94 7.21 -3.80 -17.33
N ARG A 95 7.60 -2.68 -17.95
CA ARG A 95 8.25 -2.68 -19.27
C ARG A 95 9.77 -2.58 -19.22
N HIS A 96 10.28 -1.83 -18.26
CA HIS A 96 11.70 -1.55 -18.09
C HIS A 96 12.32 -2.38 -16.96
N LEU A 97 13.57 -2.78 -17.13
CA LEU A 97 14.36 -3.54 -16.17
C LEU A 97 15.66 -2.82 -15.87
N ALA A 98 15.97 -2.66 -14.59
CA ALA A 98 17.27 -2.22 -14.12
C ALA A 98 17.94 -3.29 -13.24
N TYR A 99 19.25 -3.44 -13.36
CA TYR A 99 20.05 -4.35 -12.52
C TYR A 99 21.50 -3.87 -12.45
N MET A 100 22.30 -4.42 -11.55
CA MET A 100 23.74 -4.14 -11.52
C MET A 100 24.58 -5.38 -11.84
N SER A 101 25.76 -5.15 -12.43
CA SER A 101 26.83 -6.14 -12.51
C SER A 101 28.05 -5.64 -11.72
N ILE A 102 28.86 -6.59 -11.22
CA ILE A 102 30.11 -6.28 -10.50
C ILE A 102 31.28 -6.82 -11.31
N GLU A 103 31.93 -5.96 -12.09
CA GLU A 103 33.04 -6.35 -12.96
C GLU A 103 34.36 -5.76 -12.44
N SER A 104 35.35 -6.62 -12.19
CA SER A 104 36.71 -6.22 -11.78
C SER A 104 36.75 -5.24 -10.58
N GLY A 105 35.80 -5.38 -9.64
CA GLY A 105 35.70 -4.53 -8.45
C GLY A 105 34.99 -3.18 -8.67
N THR A 106 34.47 -2.92 -9.87
CA THR A 106 33.61 -1.78 -10.18
C THR A 106 32.17 -2.23 -10.42
N VAL A 107 31.22 -1.31 -10.24
CA VAL A 107 29.79 -1.57 -10.45
C VAL A 107 29.30 -0.80 -11.66
N LYS A 108 28.58 -1.48 -12.56
CA LYS A 108 27.78 -0.85 -13.63
C LYS A 108 26.30 -1.10 -13.37
N VAL A 109 25.47 -0.10 -13.66
CA VAL A 109 24.01 -0.23 -13.67
C VAL A 109 23.56 -0.41 -15.10
N TYR A 110 22.73 -1.39 -15.36
CA TYR A 110 22.10 -1.66 -16.64
C TYR A 110 20.66 -1.19 -16.58
N SER A 111 20.22 -0.48 -17.61
CA SER A 111 18.83 -0.12 -17.87
C SER A 111 18.46 -0.64 -19.25
N ASP A 112 17.57 -1.64 -19.33
CA ASP A 112 17.18 -2.30 -20.59
C ASP A 112 18.38 -2.72 -21.47
N GLY A 113 19.43 -3.23 -20.83
CA GLY A 113 20.67 -3.67 -21.48
C GLY A 113 21.69 -2.57 -21.74
N VAL A 114 21.35 -1.29 -21.53
CA VAL A 114 22.28 -0.16 -21.65
C VAL A 114 23.04 0.03 -20.34
N ALA A 115 24.37 -0.04 -20.39
CA ALA A 115 25.22 0.08 -19.22
C ALA A 115 25.60 1.55 -18.90
N SER A 116 25.65 1.88 -17.61
CA SER A 116 26.23 3.12 -17.11
C SER A 116 27.76 3.12 -17.14
N GLU A 117 28.36 4.30 -17.00
CA GLU A 117 29.76 4.43 -16.61
C GLU A 117 30.02 3.71 -15.25
N PRO A 118 31.19 3.08 -15.06
CA PRO A 118 31.47 2.30 -13.86
C PRO A 118 31.61 3.17 -12.60
N PHE A 119 31.25 2.58 -11.46
CA PHE A 119 31.39 3.16 -10.13
C PHE A 119 32.37 2.34 -9.27
N GLU A 120 33.24 3.04 -8.54
CA GLU A 120 34.19 2.42 -7.59
C GLU A 120 33.52 2.06 -6.26
N GLY A 121 32.48 2.80 -5.89
CA GLY A 121 31.64 2.53 -4.73
C GLY A 121 30.18 2.70 -5.09
N PHE A 122 29.33 1.77 -4.67
CA PHE A 122 27.94 1.74 -5.09
C PHE A 122 27.00 1.38 -3.94
N ARG A 123 25.76 1.87 -4.01
CA ARG A 123 24.70 1.54 -3.06
C ARG A 123 23.58 0.78 -3.79
N PRO A 124 23.55 -0.56 -3.73
CA PRO A 124 22.53 -1.35 -4.43
C PRO A 124 21.10 -0.88 -4.13
N GLU A 125 20.82 -0.50 -2.89
CA GLU A 125 19.51 0.00 -2.44
C GLU A 125 19.06 1.33 -3.08
N SER A 126 19.97 2.01 -3.79
CA SER A 126 19.66 3.26 -4.48
C SER A 126 19.06 3.06 -5.86
N ILE A 127 19.17 1.87 -6.47
CA ILE A 127 18.54 1.56 -7.77
C ILE A 127 17.03 1.53 -7.60
N ASN A 128 16.34 2.54 -8.12
CA ASN A 128 14.89 2.65 -8.02
C ASN A 128 14.32 3.32 -9.27
N TYR A 129 13.15 2.87 -9.72
CA TYR A 129 12.33 3.64 -10.66
C TYR A 129 11.49 4.66 -9.89
N ALA A 130 11.35 5.85 -10.45
CA ALA A 130 10.34 6.79 -10.00
C ALA A 130 8.93 6.20 -10.26
N PRO A 131 7.89 6.70 -9.57
CA PRO A 131 6.51 6.25 -9.79
C PRO A 131 6.01 6.40 -11.23
N ASP A 132 6.66 7.23 -12.06
CA ASP A 132 6.35 7.41 -13.48
C ASP A 132 6.65 6.20 -14.37
N GLY A 133 7.34 5.17 -13.85
CA GLY A 133 7.68 3.96 -14.60
C GLY A 133 8.96 4.07 -15.45
N ARG A 134 9.50 5.27 -15.66
CA ARG A 134 10.53 5.52 -16.68
C ARG A 134 11.81 6.11 -16.13
N THR A 135 11.72 6.90 -15.07
CA THR A 135 12.89 7.59 -14.51
C THR A 135 13.65 6.66 -13.58
N LEU A 136 14.72 6.05 -14.09
CA LEU A 136 15.65 5.27 -13.28
C LEU A 136 16.52 6.19 -12.41
N THR A 137 16.70 5.83 -11.14
CA THR A 137 17.61 6.50 -10.23
C THR A 137 18.59 5.55 -9.59
N TYR A 138 19.81 6.05 -9.34
CA TYR A 138 20.81 5.35 -8.56
C TYR A 138 21.88 6.32 -8.07
N MET A 139 22.66 5.87 -7.10
CA MET A 139 23.75 6.63 -6.49
C MET A 139 25.03 5.82 -6.45
N GLY A 140 26.11 6.45 -6.90
CA GLY A 140 27.43 5.84 -6.92
C GLY A 140 28.54 6.83 -6.57
N VAL A 141 29.75 6.31 -6.48
CA VAL A 141 30.97 7.06 -6.18
C VAL A 141 31.98 6.82 -7.28
N ARG A 142 32.54 7.91 -7.82
CA ARG A 142 33.71 7.89 -8.71
C ARG A 142 34.78 8.79 -8.09
N GLY A 143 35.94 8.24 -7.75
CA GLY A 143 36.98 8.92 -7.00
C GLY A 143 36.46 9.47 -5.65
N THR A 144 36.57 10.78 -5.44
CA THR A 144 36.13 11.44 -4.19
C THR A 144 34.73 12.04 -4.26
N LYS A 145 34.01 11.83 -5.36
CA LYS A 145 32.72 12.48 -5.63
C LYS A 145 31.60 11.46 -5.61
N SER A 146 30.48 11.88 -5.03
CA SER A 146 29.23 11.13 -5.08
C SER A 146 28.38 11.65 -6.24
N TYR A 147 27.77 10.72 -6.94
CA TYR A 147 26.94 10.96 -8.12
C TYR A 147 25.51 10.50 -7.83
N VAL A 148 24.55 11.31 -8.26
CA VAL A 148 23.12 10.96 -8.32
C VAL A 148 22.74 10.94 -9.78
N VAL A 149 22.21 9.81 -10.26
CA VAL A 149 21.62 9.71 -11.58
C VAL A 149 20.10 9.73 -11.45
N VAL A 150 19.45 10.55 -12.27
CA VAL A 150 17.99 10.67 -12.39
C VAL A 150 17.63 10.70 -13.87
N GLY A 151 17.15 9.56 -14.39
CA GLY A 151 17.02 9.36 -15.83
C GLY A 151 18.37 9.53 -16.52
N ASP A 152 18.42 10.40 -17.53
CA ASP A 152 19.65 10.74 -18.26
C ASP A 152 20.52 11.80 -17.56
N ALA A 153 20.02 12.43 -16.49
CA ALA A 153 20.73 13.50 -15.80
C ALA A 153 21.66 12.94 -14.72
N GLU A 154 22.89 13.45 -14.69
CA GLU A 154 23.90 13.08 -13.69
C GLU A 154 24.36 14.30 -12.88
N TYR A 155 24.18 14.24 -11.55
CA TYR A 155 24.53 15.31 -10.63
C TYR A 155 25.70 14.93 -9.73
N LYS A 156 26.66 15.85 -9.53
CA LYS A 156 27.91 15.60 -8.82
C LYS A 156 28.09 16.44 -7.57
N TYR A 157 28.30 15.78 -6.43
CA TYR A 157 28.55 16.42 -5.14
C TYR A 157 29.76 15.83 -4.41
N GLY A 158 30.27 16.57 -3.40
CA GLY A 158 31.26 16.00 -2.48
C GLY A 158 30.65 14.98 -1.53
N ARG A 159 29.35 15.12 -1.22
CA ARG A 159 28.55 14.15 -0.47
C ARG A 159 27.06 14.37 -0.74
N ILE A 160 26.29 13.31 -0.74
CA ILE A 160 24.81 13.36 -0.78
C ILE A 160 24.27 13.06 0.62
N SER A 161 23.20 13.75 1.01
CA SER A 161 22.53 13.50 2.29
C SER A 161 22.01 12.06 2.37
N THR A 162 22.01 11.48 3.58
CA THR A 162 21.46 10.14 3.83
C THR A 162 19.95 10.06 3.60
N GLY A 163 19.27 11.21 3.44
CA GLY A 163 17.86 11.26 3.10
C GLY A 163 17.53 10.59 1.75
N GLY A 164 18.49 10.49 0.82
CA GLY A 164 18.23 9.96 -0.52
C GLY A 164 17.42 10.93 -1.41
N ILE A 165 17.01 10.47 -2.58
CA ILE A 165 16.07 11.18 -3.46
C ILE A 165 14.64 10.99 -2.92
N ARG A 166 13.81 12.02 -3.05
CA ARG A 166 12.37 11.98 -2.82
C ARG A 166 11.66 12.25 -4.11
N PHE A 167 10.59 11.51 -4.37
CA PHE A 167 9.71 11.72 -5.52
C PHE A 167 8.33 12.18 -5.05
N SER A 168 7.68 12.98 -5.90
CA SER A 168 6.23 13.18 -5.83
C SER A 168 5.49 11.85 -6.10
N MET A 169 4.19 11.80 -5.79
CA MET A 169 3.42 10.56 -5.94
C MET A 169 3.34 10.06 -7.39
N ASP A 170 3.33 10.99 -8.34
CA ASP A 170 3.31 10.73 -9.78
C ASP A 170 4.71 10.63 -10.41
N GLY A 171 5.78 10.82 -9.62
CA GLY A 171 7.16 10.87 -10.10
C GLY A 171 7.56 12.13 -10.88
N SER A 172 6.65 13.08 -11.10
CA SER A 172 6.92 14.30 -11.88
C SER A 172 7.90 15.26 -11.21
N ARG A 173 8.03 15.20 -9.88
CA ARG A 173 8.97 16.01 -9.10
C ARG A 173 9.91 15.14 -8.30
N TYR A 174 11.11 15.65 -8.09
CA TYR A 174 12.06 15.02 -7.20
C TYR A 174 12.93 16.02 -6.45
N GLY A 175 13.48 15.57 -5.32
CA GLY A 175 14.39 16.39 -4.54
C GLY A 175 15.40 15.61 -3.72
N PHE A 176 16.62 16.13 -3.62
CA PHE A 176 17.64 15.62 -2.72
C PHE A 176 18.56 16.74 -2.23
N VAL A 177 19.39 16.45 -1.22
CA VAL A 177 20.33 17.42 -0.64
C VAL A 177 21.75 17.03 -0.97
N GLY A 178 22.43 17.90 -1.69
CA GLY A 178 23.84 17.79 -2.05
C GLY A 178 24.73 18.70 -1.19
N LYS A 179 25.91 18.21 -0.81
CA LYS A 179 26.95 19.00 -0.16
C LYS A 179 28.10 19.27 -1.13
N ARG A 180 28.42 20.54 -1.33
CA ARG A 180 29.57 21.00 -2.12
C ARG A 180 30.39 21.97 -1.26
N ASN A 181 31.66 21.61 -1.03
CA ASN A 181 32.55 22.30 -0.12
C ASN A 181 31.93 22.43 1.30
N ALA A 182 31.83 23.64 1.83
CA ALA A 182 31.26 23.91 3.14
C ALA A 182 29.72 24.07 3.14
N ASN A 183 29.08 24.13 1.98
CA ASN A 183 27.68 24.51 1.83
C ASN A 183 26.80 23.33 1.38
N TYR A 184 25.53 23.41 1.74
CA TYR A 184 24.47 22.50 1.35
C TYR A 184 23.53 23.17 0.34
N TYR A 185 23.04 22.38 -0.61
CA TYR A 185 22.12 22.78 -1.66
C TYR A 185 20.96 21.78 -1.68
N ALA A 186 19.73 22.27 -1.74
CA ALA A 186 18.58 21.44 -2.08
C ALA A 186 18.48 21.44 -3.60
N LEU A 187 18.60 20.28 -4.23
CA LEU A 187 18.29 20.13 -5.64
C LEU A 187 16.83 19.69 -5.76
N ILE A 188 16.02 20.48 -6.46
CA ILE A 188 14.59 20.22 -6.72
C ILE A 188 14.39 20.30 -8.23
N ASP A 189 13.94 19.21 -8.86
CA ASP A 189 13.67 19.15 -10.31
C ASP A 189 14.81 19.65 -11.21
N GLY A 190 16.05 19.41 -10.80
CA GLY A 190 17.26 19.86 -11.50
C GLY A 190 17.72 21.27 -11.15
N GLU A 191 16.95 22.05 -10.38
CA GLU A 191 17.33 23.38 -9.90
C GLU A 191 18.03 23.31 -8.53
N GLU A 192 19.18 23.99 -8.40
CA GLU A 192 19.91 24.09 -7.12
C GLU A 192 19.45 25.31 -6.30
N ILE A 193 18.92 25.07 -5.10
CA ILE A 193 18.51 26.10 -4.14
C ILE A 193 19.52 26.19 -2.99
N GLY A 194 20.09 27.37 -2.77
CA GLY A 194 21.12 27.65 -1.78
C GLY A 194 22.09 28.74 -2.24
N PRO A 195 23.26 28.90 -1.61
CA PRO A 195 23.87 28.02 -0.62
C PRO A 195 23.36 28.19 0.82
N TYR A 196 23.22 27.09 1.55
CA TYR A 196 22.92 27.10 2.98
C TYR A 196 24.06 26.52 3.83
N LYS A 197 24.21 26.99 5.07
CA LYS A 197 25.21 26.43 6.01
C LYS A 197 24.86 25.01 6.44
N LEU A 198 23.58 24.75 6.58
CA LEU A 198 23.03 23.42 6.84
C LEU A 198 21.64 23.35 6.24
N ILE A 199 21.32 22.20 5.66
CA ILE A 199 19.93 21.78 5.43
C ILE A 199 19.68 20.63 6.42
N SER A 200 18.53 20.67 7.09
CA SER A 200 18.13 19.67 8.07
C SER A 200 18.28 18.26 7.51
N LYS A 201 18.57 17.28 8.39
CA LYS A 201 18.58 15.86 8.00
C LYS A 201 17.18 15.33 7.68
N GLN A 202 16.12 16.10 7.99
CA GLN A 202 14.78 15.76 7.55
C GLN A 202 14.72 15.76 6.01
N PRO A 203 14.05 14.78 5.39
CA PRO A 203 13.88 14.78 3.94
C PRO A 203 13.18 16.05 3.46
N ILE A 204 13.50 16.47 2.24
CA ILE A 204 12.68 17.42 1.48
C ILE A 204 11.24 16.87 1.46
N LYS A 205 10.29 17.74 1.78
CA LYS A 205 8.86 17.46 1.75
C LYS A 205 8.33 17.89 0.40
N LEU A 206 7.53 17.04 -0.22
CA LEU A 206 6.75 17.34 -1.42
C LEU A 206 5.28 17.24 -1.01
N SER A 207 4.44 18.15 -1.49
CA SER A 207 2.98 18.08 -1.30
C SER A 207 2.37 16.97 -2.14
N GLN A 208 1.17 16.49 -1.77
CA GLN A 208 0.51 15.39 -2.49
C GLN A 208 -0.06 15.81 -3.85
N ASN A 209 -0.42 17.09 -4.03
CA ASN A 209 -0.81 17.64 -5.33
C ASN A 209 0.38 17.92 -6.25
N ASN A 210 1.62 17.64 -5.82
CA ASN A 210 2.84 17.85 -6.59
C ASN A 210 3.06 19.33 -6.95
N GLU A 211 2.45 20.28 -6.25
CA GLU A 211 2.65 21.71 -6.55
C GLU A 211 3.72 22.35 -5.66
N HIS A 212 3.88 21.85 -4.44
CA HIS A 212 4.69 22.49 -3.41
C HIS A 212 5.80 21.60 -2.87
N TYR A 213 6.88 22.23 -2.42
CA TYR A 213 7.96 21.57 -1.71
C TYR A 213 8.44 22.40 -0.51
N GLY A 214 9.05 21.72 0.45
CA GLY A 214 9.54 22.35 1.66
C GLY A 214 10.74 21.66 2.28
N PHE A 215 11.71 22.45 2.74
CA PHE A 215 12.82 21.98 3.55
C PHE A 215 13.20 22.98 4.64
N ILE A 216 13.94 22.52 5.66
CA ILE A 216 14.40 23.39 6.75
C ILE A 216 15.88 23.68 6.53
N ALA A 217 16.23 24.94 6.42
CA ALA A 217 17.60 25.42 6.29
C ALA A 217 18.07 26.17 7.55
N THR A 218 19.39 26.31 7.70
CA THR A 218 19.99 27.15 8.74
C THR A 218 20.70 28.35 8.11
N ILE A 219 20.27 29.54 8.53
CA ILE A 219 20.79 30.86 8.14
C ILE A 219 21.15 31.60 9.42
N ASP A 220 22.39 32.06 9.54
CA ASP A 220 22.90 32.80 10.70
C ASP A 220 22.59 32.16 12.07
N GLY A 221 22.66 30.83 12.12
CA GLY A 221 22.40 30.05 13.34
C GLY A 221 20.93 29.90 13.73
N LYS A 222 19.99 30.40 12.91
CA LYS A 222 18.55 30.20 13.05
C LYS A 222 18.03 29.24 11.98
N GLN A 223 16.95 28.54 12.29
CA GLN A 223 16.23 27.71 11.33
C GLN A 223 15.16 28.51 10.60
N VAL A 224 15.07 28.31 9.30
CA VAL A 224 14.00 28.83 8.44
C VAL A 224 13.36 27.68 7.67
N ALA A 225 12.05 27.70 7.51
CA ALA A 225 11.36 26.83 6.56
C ALA A 225 11.45 27.50 5.18
N VAL A 226 11.99 26.79 4.20
CA VAL A 226 12.01 27.23 2.80
C VAL A 226 10.90 26.48 2.09
N ILE A 227 9.86 27.20 1.67
CA ILE A 227 8.69 26.66 0.96
C ILE A 227 8.69 27.27 -0.44
N ASP A 228 8.73 26.44 -1.47
CA ASP A 228 8.78 26.86 -2.88
C ASP A 228 9.86 27.93 -3.16
N GLY A 229 11.04 27.71 -2.58
CA GLY A 229 12.19 28.61 -2.71
C GLY A 229 12.12 29.88 -1.85
N LYS A 230 11.01 30.12 -1.14
CA LYS A 230 10.81 31.29 -0.28
C LYS A 230 11.13 30.98 1.17
N GLU A 231 11.98 31.79 1.77
CA GLU A 231 12.37 31.67 3.18
C GLU A 231 11.29 32.26 4.10
N GLY A 232 10.81 31.46 5.05
CA GLY A 232 9.87 31.89 6.10
C GLY A 232 10.54 32.58 7.29
N PRO A 233 9.78 32.87 8.36
CA PRO A 233 10.32 33.50 9.56
C PRO A 233 11.40 32.65 10.24
N SER A 234 12.37 33.31 10.87
CA SER A 234 13.47 32.65 11.59
C SER A 234 13.09 32.22 13.00
N PHE A 235 13.55 31.03 13.39
CA PHE A 235 13.31 30.40 14.69
C PHE A 235 14.59 29.80 15.27
N ASP A 236 14.60 29.56 16.59
CA ASP A 236 15.68 28.80 17.23
C ASP A 236 15.67 27.33 16.79
N ALA A 237 14.47 26.79 16.56
CA ALA A 237 14.24 25.47 15.99
C ALA A 237 12.86 25.40 15.31
N ILE A 238 12.74 24.54 14.31
CA ILE A 238 11.49 24.18 13.62
C ILE A 238 11.29 22.68 13.79
N VAL A 239 10.09 22.26 14.20
CA VAL A 239 9.81 20.83 14.48
C VAL A 239 9.77 20.01 13.19
N ALA A 240 8.91 20.38 12.24
CA ALA A 240 8.79 19.77 10.92
C ALA A 240 7.88 20.64 10.04
N ILE A 241 8.08 20.53 8.72
CA ILE A 241 7.14 21.02 7.70
C ILE A 241 6.11 19.94 7.41
N ARG A 242 4.84 20.33 7.26
CA ARG A 242 3.73 19.47 6.88
C ARG A 242 2.82 20.17 5.89
N PHE A 243 2.51 19.49 4.80
CA PHE A 243 1.44 19.89 3.89
C PHE A 243 0.09 19.31 4.36
N SER A 244 -1.02 19.98 4.05
CA SER A 244 -2.36 19.41 4.14
C SER A 244 -2.47 18.16 3.24
N PRO A 245 -3.46 17.28 3.46
CA PRO A 245 -3.68 16.12 2.60
C PRO A 245 -3.78 16.46 1.12
N GLY A 246 -4.53 17.50 0.73
CA GLY A 246 -4.61 17.96 -0.66
C GLY A 246 -3.42 18.80 -1.13
N GLY A 247 -2.50 19.17 -0.23
CA GLY A 247 -1.30 19.94 -0.56
C GLY A 247 -1.47 21.47 -0.58
N GLU A 248 -2.69 21.98 -0.43
CA GLU A 248 -3.03 23.40 -0.54
C GLU A 248 -2.48 24.28 0.59
N HIS A 249 -2.21 23.68 1.75
CA HIS A 249 -1.73 24.39 2.93
C HIS A 249 -0.40 23.81 3.41
N CYS A 250 0.50 24.68 3.88
CA CYS A 250 1.75 24.32 4.50
C CYS A 250 1.81 24.82 5.96
N SER A 251 2.08 23.91 6.88
CA SER A 251 2.21 24.21 8.30
C SER A 251 3.56 23.80 8.88
N TYR A 252 4.01 24.55 9.87
CA TYR A 252 5.14 24.18 10.72
C TYR A 252 5.04 24.88 12.06
N ILE A 253 5.82 24.41 13.03
CA ILE A 253 5.88 25.00 14.37
C ILE A 253 7.32 25.41 14.64
N GLY A 254 7.50 26.71 14.86
CA GLY A 254 8.76 27.32 15.24
C GLY A 254 8.84 27.52 16.75
N LYS A 255 10.06 27.44 17.29
CA LYS A 255 10.37 27.78 18.68
C LYS A 255 11.17 29.07 18.73
N ARG A 256 10.76 30.01 19.59
CA ARG A 256 11.47 31.27 19.85
C ARG A 256 11.56 31.47 21.36
N GLY A 257 12.76 31.27 21.92
CA GLY A 257 12.98 31.17 23.35
C GLY A 257 12.13 30.05 23.97
N ALA A 258 11.31 30.40 24.96
CA ALA A 258 10.38 29.48 25.61
C ALA A 258 9.05 29.31 24.85
N MET A 259 8.77 30.15 23.85
CA MET A 259 7.48 30.21 23.18
C MET A 259 7.44 29.30 21.95
N TRP A 260 6.27 28.69 21.74
CA TRP A 260 5.91 27.95 20.54
C TRP A 260 5.05 28.82 19.62
N ILE A 261 5.43 28.88 18.34
CA ILE A 261 4.81 29.73 17.33
C ILE A 261 4.35 28.83 16.18
N PRO A 262 3.06 28.47 16.12
CA PRO A 262 2.50 27.76 14.99
C PRO A 262 2.40 28.69 13.79
N VAL A 263 2.76 28.18 12.62
CA VAL A 263 2.74 28.91 11.35
C VAL A 263 1.91 28.11 10.34
N MET A 264 1.01 28.79 9.66
CA MET A 264 0.20 28.27 8.55
C MET A 264 0.38 29.18 7.35
N ASP A 265 0.78 28.63 6.21
CA ASP A 265 0.99 29.34 4.95
C ASP A 265 1.90 30.58 5.08
N GLY A 266 2.96 30.44 5.90
CA GLY A 266 3.90 31.52 6.20
C GLY A 266 3.43 32.52 7.25
N VAL A 267 2.17 32.44 7.72
CA VAL A 267 1.58 33.35 8.71
C VAL A 267 1.65 32.75 10.12
N ALA A 268 2.26 33.48 11.07
CA ALA A 268 2.32 33.08 12.47
C ALA A 268 0.96 33.29 13.17
N LEU A 269 0.45 32.25 13.85
CA LEU A 269 -0.89 32.22 14.46
C LEU A 269 -0.90 32.56 15.96
N GLY A 270 0.15 33.24 16.44
CA GLY A 270 0.32 33.63 17.83
C GLY A 270 1.50 32.95 18.52
N SER A 271 1.65 33.20 19.82
CA SER A 271 2.71 32.64 20.66
C SER A 271 2.10 31.97 21.88
N PHE A 272 2.52 30.74 22.14
CA PHE A 272 1.95 29.88 23.17
C PHE A 272 3.02 29.30 24.07
N ASP A 273 2.69 29.09 25.33
CA ASP A 273 3.59 28.48 26.32
C ASP A 273 3.86 27.00 25.99
N GLU A 274 2.90 26.35 25.30
CA GLU A 274 2.97 24.94 24.92
C GLU A 274 2.02 24.66 23.76
N ILE A 275 2.40 23.69 22.91
CA ILE A 275 1.50 23.05 21.96
C ILE A 275 1.47 21.56 22.30
N ARG A 276 0.28 21.06 22.63
CA ARG A 276 0.06 19.66 22.99
C ARG A 276 0.06 18.82 21.73
N GLN A 277 1.11 18.01 21.60
CA GLN A 277 1.54 17.40 20.33
C GLN A 277 1.90 18.51 19.32
N PRO A 278 3.19 18.85 19.14
CA PRO A 278 3.60 19.96 18.29
C PRO A 278 3.50 19.59 16.79
N ARG A 279 2.27 19.40 16.30
CA ARG A 279 1.88 19.18 14.91
C ARG A 279 0.45 19.66 14.69
N PHE A 280 0.13 20.21 13.52
CA PHE A 280 -1.26 20.46 13.14
C PHE A 280 -1.97 19.14 12.83
N ASP A 281 -3.19 19.00 13.36
CA ASP A 281 -4.15 18.00 12.91
C ASP A 281 -4.99 18.63 11.80
N PHE A 282 -5.14 17.94 10.67
CA PHE A 282 -5.96 18.38 9.54
C PHE A 282 -7.19 17.47 9.39
N SER A 283 -8.31 17.99 8.88
CA SER A 283 -9.33 17.13 8.29
C SER A 283 -8.75 16.38 7.09
N SER A 284 -9.34 15.24 6.71
CA SER A 284 -8.85 14.50 5.55
C SER A 284 -9.02 15.28 4.24
N SER A 285 -10.04 16.14 4.16
CA SER A 285 -10.22 17.12 3.09
C SER A 285 -9.19 18.25 3.08
N GLY A 286 -8.37 18.41 4.13
CA GLY A 286 -7.41 19.51 4.27
C GLY A 286 -8.02 20.88 4.55
N THR A 287 -9.35 21.02 4.51
CA THR A 287 -10.07 22.28 4.69
C THR A 287 -10.10 22.78 6.13
N ARG A 288 -9.89 21.88 7.11
CA ARG A 288 -9.84 22.21 8.54
C ARG A 288 -8.48 21.91 9.10
N SER A 289 -8.06 22.71 10.07
CA SER A 289 -6.84 22.48 10.83
C SER A 289 -7.02 22.82 12.30
N GLY A 290 -6.28 22.14 13.17
CA GLY A 290 -6.33 22.46 14.59
C GLY A 290 -5.11 22.07 15.39
N LEU A 291 -4.98 22.74 16.54
CA LEU A 291 -3.96 22.51 17.56
C LEU A 291 -4.59 22.64 18.94
N ILE A 292 -4.10 21.86 19.89
CA ILE A 292 -4.35 22.13 21.31
C ILE A 292 -3.17 22.94 21.84
N VAL A 293 -3.43 24.17 22.27
CA VAL A 293 -2.41 25.14 22.71
C VAL A 293 -2.64 25.53 24.16
N ARG A 294 -1.56 25.83 24.90
CA ARG A 294 -1.66 26.41 26.24
C ARG A 294 -1.24 27.87 26.21
N LYS A 295 -2.09 28.72 26.79
CA LYS A 295 -1.81 30.14 27.04
C LYS A 295 -1.99 30.42 28.54
N GLY A 296 -0.90 30.77 29.21
CA GLY A 296 -0.85 30.83 30.67
C GLY A 296 -1.18 29.46 31.29
N ARG A 297 -2.23 29.43 32.12
CA ARG A 297 -2.67 28.23 32.85
C ARG A 297 -3.84 27.49 32.20
N ARG A 298 -4.29 27.91 31.02
CA ARG A 298 -5.48 27.36 30.36
C ARG A 298 -5.14 26.78 28.99
N TYR A 299 -5.80 25.69 28.65
CA TYR A 299 -5.74 25.10 27.33
C TYR A 299 -6.87 25.62 26.44
N HIS A 300 -6.57 25.70 25.14
CA HIS A 300 -7.48 26.13 24.10
C HIS A 300 -7.31 25.21 22.90
N VAL A 301 -8.35 25.09 22.08
CA VAL A 301 -8.22 24.58 20.72
C VAL A 301 -8.07 25.78 19.78
N LEU A 302 -6.94 25.88 19.09
CA LEU A 302 -6.74 26.79 17.98
C LEU A 302 -7.26 26.09 16.73
N LEU A 303 -8.45 26.47 16.29
CA LEU A 303 -9.19 25.85 15.19
C LEU A 303 -9.22 26.80 14.01
N ASP A 304 -8.68 26.39 12.86
CA ASP A 304 -8.64 27.19 11.64
C ASP A 304 -8.05 28.60 11.86
N GLY A 305 -6.97 28.66 12.66
CA GLY A 305 -6.31 29.92 13.05
C GLY A 305 -7.05 30.76 14.10
N LYS A 306 -8.22 30.32 14.58
CA LYS A 306 -9.03 31.03 15.59
C LYS A 306 -8.91 30.34 16.95
N LEU A 307 -8.59 31.11 17.98
CA LEU A 307 -8.43 30.59 19.34
C LEU A 307 -9.80 30.41 20.01
N GLY A 308 -10.14 29.17 20.37
CA GLY A 308 -11.41 28.82 21.00
C GLY A 308 -11.49 29.14 22.51
N LYS A 309 -12.55 28.63 23.15
CA LYS A 309 -12.79 28.76 24.61
C LYS A 309 -11.60 28.21 25.43
N SER A 310 -11.52 28.66 26.68
CA SER A 310 -10.47 28.26 27.62
C SER A 310 -10.95 27.16 28.56
N TYR A 311 -10.14 26.12 28.74
CA TYR A 311 -10.43 24.98 29.60
C TYR A 311 -9.28 24.70 30.56
N ALA A 312 -9.57 23.95 31.64
CA ALA A 312 -8.52 23.42 32.50
C ALA A 312 -7.69 22.37 31.76
N ASP A 313 -8.35 21.58 30.88
CA ASP A 313 -7.72 20.63 29.98
C ASP A 313 -8.52 20.43 28.67
N CYS A 314 -7.85 20.01 27.59
CA CYS A 314 -8.41 19.70 26.26
C CYS A 314 -7.64 18.54 25.62
N ARG A 315 -8.25 17.46 25.15
CA ARG A 315 -7.53 16.34 24.52
C ARG A 315 -8.32 15.68 23.41
N ASN A 316 -7.65 14.85 22.62
CA ASN A 316 -8.25 14.06 21.56
C ASN A 316 -9.02 14.91 20.54
N LEU A 317 -8.38 15.99 20.07
CA LEU A 317 -8.90 16.75 18.94
C LEU A 317 -9.00 15.83 17.73
N SER A 318 -10.16 15.82 17.08
CA SER A 318 -10.43 14.99 15.92
C SER A 318 -11.42 15.69 15.01
N PHE A 319 -11.22 15.50 13.71
CA PHE A 319 -12.09 16.00 12.66
C PHE A 319 -12.81 14.83 12.00
N SER A 320 -14.01 15.09 11.52
CA SER A 320 -14.61 14.25 10.51
C SER A 320 -13.78 14.30 9.21
N HIS A 321 -13.91 13.28 8.36
CA HIS A 321 -13.14 13.16 7.12
C HIS A 321 -13.32 14.38 6.19
N ASP A 322 -14.57 14.78 5.93
CA ASP A 322 -14.94 15.99 5.19
C ASP A 322 -14.58 17.31 5.90
N GLY A 323 -14.27 17.27 7.20
CA GLY A 323 -14.02 18.44 8.02
C GLY A 323 -15.29 19.19 8.44
N SER A 324 -16.49 18.66 8.22
CA SER A 324 -17.74 19.29 8.64
C SER A 324 -17.92 19.29 10.16
N SER A 325 -17.35 18.29 10.85
CA SER A 325 -17.43 18.12 12.29
C SER A 325 -16.07 18.09 12.98
N VAL A 326 -16.03 18.59 14.20
CA VAL A 326 -14.87 18.59 15.09
C VAL A 326 -15.29 18.16 16.49
N ALA A 327 -14.49 17.30 17.09
CA ALA A 327 -14.71 16.85 18.46
C ALA A 327 -13.43 16.85 19.28
N TYR A 328 -13.57 17.13 20.58
CA TYR A 328 -12.49 16.99 21.55
C TYR A 328 -13.08 16.79 22.94
N LEU A 329 -12.28 16.25 23.87
CA LEU A 329 -12.65 16.19 25.28
C LEU A 329 -12.12 17.43 26.00
N ALA A 330 -12.92 17.99 26.90
CA ALA A 330 -12.51 19.13 27.71
C ALA A 330 -12.93 18.98 29.18
N SER A 331 -12.30 19.78 30.05
CA SER A 331 -12.65 19.87 31.46
C SER A 331 -12.64 21.32 31.93
N HIS A 332 -13.67 21.71 32.67
CA HIS A 332 -13.64 22.89 33.54
C HIS A 332 -12.91 22.53 34.84
N ALA A 333 -12.64 23.53 35.68
CA ALA A 333 -11.89 23.31 36.92
C ALA A 333 -12.63 22.42 37.94
N ASP A 334 -13.96 22.43 37.87
CA ASP A 334 -14.92 21.74 38.72
C ASP A 334 -15.53 20.48 38.08
N SER A 335 -15.18 20.18 36.82
CA SER A 335 -15.69 19.01 36.11
C SER A 335 -15.25 17.71 36.80
N LYS A 336 -16.23 16.89 37.22
CA LYS A 336 -15.97 15.56 37.81
C LYS A 336 -15.36 14.57 36.82
N PHE A 337 -15.72 14.69 35.54
CA PHE A 337 -15.19 13.94 34.41
C PHE A 337 -15.06 14.87 33.20
N PRO A 338 -14.21 14.55 32.20
CA PRO A 338 -14.19 15.30 30.95
C PRO A 338 -15.53 15.16 30.22
N PHE A 339 -16.01 16.26 29.66
CA PHE A 339 -17.18 16.30 28.78
C PHE A 339 -16.73 16.31 27.32
N LEU A 340 -17.65 15.95 26.42
CA LEU A 340 -17.41 15.98 24.97
C LEU A 340 -17.75 17.39 24.46
N VAL A 341 -16.84 18.00 23.71
CA VAL A 341 -17.16 19.15 22.88
C VAL A 341 -17.33 18.66 21.46
N LEU A 342 -18.53 18.80 20.90
CA LEU A 342 -18.86 18.43 19.53
C LEU A 342 -19.35 19.69 18.79
N ASN A 343 -18.64 20.10 17.75
CA ASN A 343 -18.97 21.29 16.95
C ASN A 343 -19.13 22.58 17.78
N GLY A 344 -18.44 22.65 18.93
CA GLY A 344 -18.49 23.78 19.86
C GLY A 344 -19.53 23.66 20.98
N GLU A 345 -20.42 22.66 20.92
CA GLU A 345 -21.39 22.37 21.97
C GLU A 345 -20.79 21.45 23.05
N GLU A 346 -21.02 21.79 24.32
CA GLU A 346 -20.50 21.05 25.48
C GLU A 346 -21.56 20.04 25.94
N LEU A 347 -21.28 18.74 25.76
CA LEU A 347 -22.16 17.63 26.10
C LEU A 347 -21.70 16.96 27.39
N GLU A 348 -22.53 17.04 28.44
CA GLU A 348 -22.25 16.46 29.75
C GLU A 348 -22.48 14.94 29.80
N GLY A 349 -21.57 14.24 30.50
CA GLY A 349 -21.68 12.80 30.72
C GLY A 349 -20.37 12.04 30.52
N ARG A 350 -20.45 10.70 30.59
CA ARG A 350 -19.31 9.82 30.39
C ARG A 350 -19.34 9.24 28.98
N PHE A 351 -18.44 9.72 28.13
CA PHE A 351 -18.35 9.34 26.72
C PHE A 351 -17.15 8.44 26.45
N SER A 352 -17.29 7.57 25.45
CA SER A 352 -16.26 6.66 24.96
C SER A 352 -16.55 6.29 23.51
N LYS A 353 -15.57 5.70 22.80
CA LYS A 353 -15.75 5.13 21.45
C LYS A 353 -16.34 6.14 20.46
N LEU A 354 -15.75 7.34 20.41
CA LEU A 354 -16.11 8.34 19.39
C LEU A 354 -15.59 7.86 18.03
N THR A 355 -16.50 7.78 17.07
CA THR A 355 -16.25 7.40 15.67
C THR A 355 -16.84 8.47 14.76
N PHE A 356 -16.08 8.90 13.76
CA PHE A 356 -16.60 9.65 12.62
C PHE A 356 -16.84 8.68 11.46
N SER A 357 -17.86 8.92 10.64
CA SER A 357 -18.02 8.15 9.41
C SER A 357 -16.85 8.40 8.46
N PRO A 358 -16.51 7.43 7.60
CA PRO A 358 -15.50 7.61 6.55
C PRO A 358 -15.80 8.79 5.61
N SER A 359 -17.07 9.09 5.33
CA SER A 359 -17.48 10.30 4.59
C SER A 359 -17.35 11.60 5.40
N GLY A 360 -17.31 11.50 6.73
CA GLY A 360 -17.28 12.61 7.67
C GLY A 360 -18.64 13.21 8.06
N GLY A 361 -19.71 12.89 7.33
CA GLY A 361 -21.04 13.45 7.62
C GLY A 361 -21.72 12.94 8.90
N SER A 362 -21.25 11.81 9.47
CA SER A 362 -21.88 11.17 10.62
C SER A 362 -20.92 10.95 11.79
N THR A 363 -21.47 10.93 13.00
CA THR A 363 -20.77 10.80 14.28
C THR A 363 -21.46 9.75 15.13
N GLY A 364 -20.67 8.91 15.80
CA GLY A 364 -21.14 7.89 16.71
C GLY A 364 -20.36 8.00 18.01
N VAL A 365 -21.05 8.06 19.15
CA VAL A 365 -20.39 8.04 20.47
C VAL A 365 -21.17 7.18 21.44
N VAL A 366 -20.47 6.44 22.30
CA VAL A 366 -21.09 5.63 23.35
C VAL A 366 -21.13 6.43 24.64
N ARG A 367 -22.35 6.66 25.15
CA ARG A 367 -22.61 7.29 26.44
C ARG A 367 -22.93 6.23 27.49
N GLY A 368 -22.25 6.26 28.62
CA GLY A 368 -22.53 5.40 29.77
C GLY A 368 -23.41 6.09 30.82
N GLY A 369 -24.33 5.34 31.44
CA GLY A 369 -25.14 5.84 32.58
C GLY A 369 -25.95 4.73 33.29
N LYS A 370 -26.02 4.78 34.64
CA LYS A 370 -26.82 3.87 35.50
C LYS A 370 -26.72 2.37 35.14
N GLY A 371 -25.53 1.88 34.79
CA GLY A 371 -25.32 0.46 34.43
C GLY A 371 -25.79 0.07 33.03
N LYS A 372 -26.17 1.03 32.19
CA LYS A 372 -26.54 0.84 30.79
C LYS A 372 -25.66 1.71 29.87
N GLN A 373 -25.60 1.35 28.61
CA GLN A 373 -24.93 2.11 27.55
C GLN A 373 -25.90 2.45 26.42
N ARG A 374 -25.69 3.59 25.79
CA ARG A 374 -26.48 4.09 24.65
C ARG A 374 -25.54 4.59 23.55
N ALA A 375 -25.85 4.25 22.30
CA ALA A 375 -25.20 4.82 21.14
C ALA A 375 -25.88 6.17 20.84
N LEU A 376 -25.09 7.21 20.66
CA LEU A 376 -25.54 8.51 20.17
C LEU A 376 -25.05 8.63 18.73
N ILE A 377 -25.99 8.65 17.79
CA ILE A 377 -25.72 8.81 16.35
C ILE A 377 -26.11 10.23 15.97
N ASN A 378 -25.14 11.05 15.56
CA ASN A 378 -25.38 12.47 15.24
C ASN A 378 -26.08 13.23 16.37
N GLY A 379 -25.69 12.93 17.62
CA GLY A 379 -26.31 13.50 18.83
C GLY A 379 -27.66 12.88 19.23
N VAL A 380 -28.27 12.04 18.38
CA VAL A 380 -29.54 11.37 18.67
C VAL A 380 -29.28 10.09 19.47
N GLU A 381 -29.90 10.01 20.66
CA GLU A 381 -29.69 8.92 21.60
C GLU A 381 -30.56 7.70 21.28
N GLY A 382 -29.92 6.53 21.13
CA GLY A 382 -30.57 5.25 20.87
C GLY A 382 -31.05 4.50 22.13
N PRO A 383 -31.50 3.24 21.96
CA PRO A 383 -31.97 2.40 23.05
C PRO A 383 -30.90 2.09 24.10
N ALA A 384 -31.33 1.72 25.31
CA ALA A 384 -30.44 1.32 26.40
C ALA A 384 -30.12 -0.17 26.34
N TYR A 385 -28.82 -0.48 26.31
CA TYR A 385 -28.30 -1.85 26.31
C TYR A 385 -27.46 -2.12 27.56
N ASP A 386 -27.23 -3.40 27.88
CA ASP A 386 -26.35 -3.80 28.99
C ASP A 386 -24.92 -3.33 28.70
N VAL A 387 -24.49 -3.51 27.46
CA VAL A 387 -23.19 -3.07 26.96
C VAL A 387 -23.27 -2.85 25.45
N ILE A 388 -22.53 -1.85 24.96
CA ILE A 388 -22.18 -1.72 23.54
C ILE A 388 -20.74 -2.19 23.43
N GLU A 389 -20.51 -3.26 22.66
CA GLU A 389 -19.21 -3.93 22.56
C GLU A 389 -18.19 -3.09 21.79
N ALA A 390 -16.91 -3.46 21.85
CA ALA A 390 -15.89 -2.81 21.02
C ALA A 390 -16.06 -3.27 19.55
N PRO A 391 -15.84 -2.38 18.55
CA PRO A 391 -15.27 -1.03 18.65
C PRO A 391 -16.26 0.07 19.03
N GLY A 392 -17.57 -0.19 19.08
CA GLY A 392 -18.62 0.81 19.29
C GLY A 392 -19.48 0.94 18.05
N VAL A 393 -19.80 2.17 17.66
CA VAL A 393 -20.50 2.45 16.40
C VAL A 393 -19.52 2.36 15.23
N VAL A 394 -19.91 1.60 14.22
CA VAL A 394 -19.22 1.48 12.93
C VAL A 394 -20.12 2.05 11.85
N PHE A 395 -19.57 2.88 10.96
CA PHE A 395 -20.28 3.48 9.85
C PHE A 395 -19.89 2.83 8.53
N SER A 396 -20.83 2.82 7.59
CA SER A 396 -20.57 2.52 6.18
C SER A 396 -19.72 3.59 5.51
N ALA A 397 -19.24 3.34 4.29
CA ALA A 397 -18.35 4.26 3.59
C ALA A 397 -18.95 5.67 3.40
N THR A 398 -20.22 5.76 3.01
CA THR A 398 -20.91 7.05 2.88
C THR A 398 -21.40 7.61 4.22
N GLY A 399 -21.33 6.83 5.30
CA GLY A 399 -21.80 7.23 6.63
C GLY A 399 -23.32 7.28 6.76
N THR A 400 -24.06 6.79 5.77
CA THR A 400 -25.53 6.72 5.79
C THR A 400 -26.02 5.54 6.63
N HIS A 401 -25.25 4.45 6.65
CA HIS A 401 -25.56 3.27 7.43
C HIS A 401 -24.61 3.12 8.62
N HIS A 402 -25.11 2.54 9.69
CA HIS A 402 -24.34 2.25 10.89
C HIS A 402 -24.71 0.92 11.49
N LEU A 403 -23.73 0.28 12.13
CA LEU A 403 -23.95 -0.93 12.91
C LEU A 403 -23.15 -0.91 14.21
N TYR A 404 -23.65 -1.68 15.18
CA TYR A 404 -22.94 -1.92 16.43
C TYR A 404 -23.46 -3.18 17.12
N THR A 405 -22.57 -3.83 17.86
CA THR A 405 -22.90 -5.04 18.63
C THR A 405 -23.29 -4.67 20.05
N VAL A 406 -24.37 -5.27 20.54
CA VAL A 406 -24.90 -5.02 21.90
C VAL A 406 -25.14 -6.32 22.65
N GLY A 407 -24.91 -6.25 23.96
CA GLY A 407 -25.44 -7.23 24.91
C GLY A 407 -26.85 -6.81 25.35
N LYS A 408 -27.80 -7.73 25.23
CA LYS A 408 -29.20 -7.55 25.65
C LYS A 408 -29.71 -8.81 26.33
N ASN A 409 -29.97 -8.74 27.64
CA ASN A 409 -30.49 -9.85 28.45
C ASN A 409 -29.63 -11.12 28.38
N GLY A 410 -28.30 -10.96 28.33
CA GLY A 410 -27.36 -12.07 28.25
C GLY A 410 -27.18 -12.68 26.85
N GLN A 411 -27.86 -12.14 25.83
CA GLN A 411 -27.68 -12.51 24.43
C GLN A 411 -27.00 -11.39 23.64
N THR A 412 -26.37 -11.75 22.53
CA THR A 412 -25.78 -10.81 21.57
C THR A 412 -26.80 -10.44 20.50
N VAL A 413 -26.83 -9.16 20.14
CA VAL A 413 -27.63 -8.61 19.05
C VAL A 413 -26.73 -7.69 18.21
N VAL A 414 -26.85 -7.76 16.89
CA VAL A 414 -26.27 -6.75 15.98
C VAL A 414 -27.38 -5.77 15.64
N VAL A 415 -27.14 -4.49 15.89
CA VAL A 415 -28.05 -3.41 15.49
C VAL A 415 -27.53 -2.82 14.20
N VAL A 416 -28.36 -2.79 13.16
CA VAL A 416 -28.07 -2.12 11.88
C VAL A 416 -29.14 -1.07 11.66
N ASP A 417 -28.75 0.20 11.59
CA ASP A 417 -29.66 1.34 11.42
C ASP A 417 -30.84 1.37 12.41
N GLY A 418 -30.55 1.07 13.67
CA GLY A 418 -31.55 0.98 14.74
C GLY A 418 -32.42 -0.28 14.70
N LYS A 419 -32.28 -1.15 13.69
CA LYS A 419 -32.96 -2.44 13.61
C LYS A 419 -32.12 -3.54 14.26
N GLU A 420 -32.69 -4.20 15.26
CA GLU A 420 -32.07 -5.34 15.94
C GLU A 420 -32.16 -6.61 15.07
N SER A 421 -31.06 -7.37 14.98
CA SER A 421 -31.07 -8.75 14.52
C SER A 421 -31.83 -9.66 15.50
N PRO A 422 -32.24 -10.87 15.10
CA PRO A 422 -32.60 -11.91 16.07
C PRO A 422 -31.45 -12.10 17.09
N PRO A 423 -31.75 -12.33 18.38
CA PRO A 423 -30.71 -12.57 19.37
C PRO A 423 -30.06 -13.94 19.16
N PHE A 424 -28.78 -14.02 19.48
CA PHE A 424 -27.97 -15.24 19.42
C PHE A 424 -26.94 -15.26 20.54
N ASP A 425 -26.32 -16.41 20.80
CA ASP A 425 -25.48 -16.59 21.99
C ASP A 425 -24.14 -15.84 21.88
N LYS A 426 -23.51 -15.87 20.69
CA LYS A 426 -22.24 -15.18 20.44
C LYS A 426 -21.93 -15.01 18.95
N LEU A 427 -21.09 -14.02 18.65
CA LEU A 427 -20.49 -13.83 17.34
C LEU A 427 -19.49 -14.95 17.02
N GLY A 428 -19.39 -15.30 15.74
CA GLY A 428 -18.36 -16.20 15.21
C GLY A 428 -17.06 -15.47 14.88
N LYS A 429 -16.25 -16.03 13.97
CA LYS A 429 -14.92 -15.50 13.62
C LYS A 429 -14.95 -14.17 12.86
N VAL A 430 -16.03 -13.85 12.16
CA VAL A 430 -16.17 -12.59 11.40
C VAL A 430 -16.94 -11.60 12.26
N VAL A 431 -16.24 -10.59 12.78
CA VAL A 431 -16.85 -9.52 13.55
C VAL A 431 -17.70 -8.61 12.66
N PRO A 432 -18.77 -7.97 13.17
CA PRO A 432 -19.59 -7.03 12.41
C PRO A 432 -18.78 -5.84 11.88
N GLU A 433 -18.74 -5.71 10.56
CA GLU A 433 -18.10 -4.61 9.86
C GLU A 433 -18.82 -4.28 8.55
N PHE A 434 -18.69 -3.02 8.10
CA PHE A 434 -18.98 -2.66 6.72
C PHE A 434 -17.76 -2.97 5.87
N LEU A 435 -17.99 -3.52 4.68
CA LEU A 435 -16.92 -3.81 3.73
C LEU A 435 -16.35 -2.49 3.20
N PRO A 436 -15.01 -2.39 3.06
CA PRO A 436 -14.35 -1.13 2.71
C PRO A 436 -14.93 -0.46 1.47
N GLY A 437 -15.26 0.82 1.58
CA GLY A 437 -15.79 1.60 0.45
C GLY A 437 -17.23 1.26 0.04
N SER A 438 -17.96 0.47 0.85
CA SER A 438 -19.31 0.04 0.51
C SER A 438 -20.34 0.26 1.62
N GLU A 439 -21.59 0.02 1.26
CA GLU A 439 -22.75 -0.06 2.16
C GLU A 439 -23.06 -1.50 2.57
N ASN A 440 -22.27 -2.46 2.08
CA ASN A 440 -22.44 -3.87 2.38
C ASN A 440 -21.76 -4.22 3.71
N TYR A 441 -22.39 -5.09 4.51
CA TYR A 441 -21.86 -5.51 5.81
C TYR A 441 -21.83 -7.02 5.95
N ILE A 442 -20.93 -7.49 6.81
CA ILE A 442 -20.74 -8.91 7.08
C ILE A 442 -20.50 -9.17 8.57
N TYR A 443 -20.96 -10.33 9.04
CA TYR A 443 -20.56 -10.93 10.31
C TYR A 443 -20.81 -12.43 10.27
N SER A 444 -20.28 -13.19 11.22
CA SER A 444 -20.68 -14.58 11.42
C SER A 444 -21.29 -14.81 12.80
N ILE A 445 -22.19 -15.78 12.87
CA ILE A 445 -22.86 -16.23 14.09
C ILE A 445 -22.35 -17.63 14.40
N GLU A 446 -21.94 -17.88 15.64
CA GLU A 446 -21.60 -19.23 16.08
C GLU A 446 -22.88 -20.03 16.34
N ARG A 447 -22.92 -21.27 15.85
CA ARG A 447 -23.99 -22.25 16.02
C ARG A 447 -23.42 -23.52 16.64
N GLU A 448 -24.27 -24.40 17.14
CA GLU A 448 -23.86 -25.68 17.74
C GLU A 448 -23.02 -26.54 16.78
N ASP A 449 -23.43 -26.60 15.50
CA ASP A 449 -22.78 -27.43 14.47
C ASP A 449 -21.82 -26.66 13.55
N GLY A 450 -21.44 -25.42 13.92
CA GLY A 450 -20.49 -24.63 13.12
C GLY A 450 -20.77 -23.13 13.12
N GLU A 451 -20.62 -22.47 11.98
CA GLU A 451 -20.82 -21.03 11.83
C GLU A 451 -21.73 -20.70 10.65
N THR A 452 -22.54 -19.66 10.82
CA THR A 452 -23.38 -19.08 9.77
C THR A 452 -22.83 -17.71 9.39
N LEU A 453 -22.57 -17.48 8.10
CA LEU A 453 -22.18 -16.18 7.58
C LEU A 453 -23.44 -15.34 7.33
N VAL A 454 -23.42 -14.08 7.74
CA VAL A 454 -24.47 -13.10 7.46
C VAL A 454 -23.88 -12.02 6.58
N PHE A 455 -24.39 -11.93 5.35
CA PHE A 455 -24.01 -10.90 4.39
C PHE A 455 -25.25 -10.08 4.04
N ASN A 456 -25.24 -8.78 4.36
CA ASN A 456 -26.39 -7.88 4.20
C ASN A 456 -27.71 -8.43 4.78
N GLY A 457 -27.61 -9.08 5.94
CA GLY A 457 -28.75 -9.70 6.63
C GLY A 457 -29.18 -11.06 6.05
N LYS A 458 -28.63 -11.50 4.92
CA LYS A 458 -28.87 -12.84 4.36
C LYS A 458 -27.93 -13.85 5.00
N GLN A 459 -28.50 -14.91 5.59
CA GLN A 459 -27.75 -15.98 6.24
C GLN A 459 -27.36 -17.08 5.23
N SER A 460 -26.14 -17.60 5.34
CA SER A 460 -25.70 -18.83 4.66
C SER A 460 -26.25 -20.09 5.36
N PRO A 461 -26.06 -21.29 4.77
CA PRO A 461 -26.08 -22.53 5.54
C PRO A 461 -25.03 -22.50 6.67
N THR A 462 -25.19 -23.38 7.65
CA THR A 462 -24.18 -23.60 8.70
C THR A 462 -23.06 -24.46 8.12
N TYR A 463 -21.83 -23.99 8.26
CA TYR A 463 -20.62 -24.70 7.82
C TYR A 463 -19.72 -24.99 9.02
N ALA A 464 -19.01 -26.12 9.00
CA ALA A 464 -18.05 -26.47 10.05
C ALA A 464 -16.92 -25.43 10.15
N ARG A 465 -16.50 -24.88 9.01
CA ARG A 465 -15.60 -23.72 8.90
C ARG A 465 -15.66 -23.10 7.51
N PHE A 466 -15.24 -21.84 7.40
CA PHE A 466 -15.01 -21.16 6.12
C PHE A 466 -13.65 -20.47 6.10
N SER A 467 -13.07 -20.28 4.91
CA SER A 467 -11.89 -19.44 4.69
C SER A 467 -12.26 -17.96 4.83
N LYS A 468 -11.27 -17.08 5.04
CA LYS A 468 -11.49 -15.62 4.97
C LYS A 468 -12.26 -15.28 3.68
N PRO A 469 -13.45 -14.64 3.76
CA PRO A 469 -14.20 -14.27 2.57
C PRO A 469 -13.45 -13.26 1.70
N ALA A 470 -13.58 -13.41 0.39
CA ALA A 470 -13.17 -12.43 -0.60
C ALA A 470 -14.40 -11.77 -1.23
N PHE A 471 -14.26 -10.53 -1.68
CA PHE A 471 -15.38 -9.72 -2.17
C PHE A 471 -15.07 -9.15 -3.54
N SER A 472 -16.12 -8.90 -4.34
CA SER A 472 -16.00 -8.09 -5.55
C SER A 472 -15.61 -6.65 -5.21
N ARG A 473 -15.17 -5.87 -6.21
CA ARG A 473 -14.73 -4.49 -6.02
C ARG A 473 -15.81 -3.58 -5.41
N ASP A 474 -17.06 -3.76 -5.83
CA ASP A 474 -18.23 -3.07 -5.28
C ASP A 474 -18.69 -3.64 -3.91
N SER A 475 -17.99 -4.66 -3.41
CA SER A 475 -18.33 -5.44 -2.21
C SER A 475 -19.73 -6.05 -2.23
N GLY A 476 -20.39 -6.12 -3.39
CA GLY A 476 -21.74 -6.66 -3.56
C GLY A 476 -21.77 -8.18 -3.65
N ARG A 477 -20.63 -8.81 -3.96
CA ARG A 477 -20.48 -10.25 -4.07
C ARG A 477 -19.48 -10.77 -3.06
N VAL A 478 -19.69 -12.00 -2.60
CA VAL A 478 -18.86 -12.69 -1.62
C VAL A 478 -18.53 -14.10 -2.09
N ILE A 479 -17.26 -14.50 -1.96
CA ILE A 479 -16.79 -15.87 -2.15
C ILE A 479 -15.97 -16.34 -0.95
N CYS A 480 -16.23 -17.56 -0.48
CA CYS A 480 -15.37 -18.24 0.47
C CYS A 480 -15.33 -19.75 0.23
N ALA A 481 -14.23 -20.39 0.59
CA ALA A 481 -14.19 -21.84 0.75
C ALA A 481 -14.97 -22.20 2.02
N ALA A 482 -15.93 -23.11 1.95
CA ALA A 482 -16.73 -23.52 3.10
C ALA A 482 -16.72 -25.05 3.23
N GLU A 483 -16.49 -25.56 4.45
CA GLU A 483 -16.53 -26.98 4.76
C GLU A 483 -17.92 -27.40 5.26
N LYS A 484 -18.53 -28.37 4.58
CA LYS A 484 -19.82 -28.96 4.96
C LYS A 484 -19.70 -30.07 6.02
N GLY A 485 -18.50 -30.60 6.22
CA GLY A 485 -18.19 -31.70 7.15
C GLY A 485 -17.39 -32.82 6.48
N GLU A 486 -16.62 -33.56 7.26
CA GLU A 486 -15.76 -34.68 6.82
C GLU A 486 -14.73 -34.28 5.73
N GLY A 487 -14.21 -33.05 5.80
CA GLY A 487 -13.23 -32.56 4.83
C GLY A 487 -13.80 -32.20 3.47
N ARG A 488 -15.14 -32.13 3.32
CA ARG A 488 -15.80 -31.74 2.07
C ARG A 488 -15.93 -30.21 1.96
N TRP A 489 -15.25 -29.63 0.98
CA TRP A 489 -15.25 -28.19 0.72
C TRP A 489 -16.03 -27.81 -0.52
N VAL A 490 -16.73 -26.67 -0.45
CA VAL A 490 -17.39 -26.00 -1.58
C VAL A 490 -16.93 -24.54 -1.66
N ALA A 491 -16.95 -23.95 -2.85
CA ALA A 491 -16.93 -22.51 -3.02
C ALA A 491 -18.34 -21.96 -2.79
N TYR A 492 -18.56 -21.25 -1.69
CA TYR A 492 -19.77 -20.47 -1.49
C TYR A 492 -19.61 -19.14 -2.23
N VAL A 493 -20.47 -18.84 -3.20
CA VAL A 493 -20.51 -17.58 -3.96
C VAL A 493 -21.93 -17.02 -3.94
N ASP A 494 -22.14 -15.87 -3.30
CA ASP A 494 -23.41 -15.12 -3.27
C ASP A 494 -24.66 -15.91 -2.81
N GLY A 495 -24.47 -16.90 -1.92
CA GLY A 495 -25.55 -17.79 -1.48
C GLY A 495 -25.72 -19.05 -2.31
N LYS A 496 -24.86 -19.29 -3.31
CA LYS A 496 -24.80 -20.53 -4.10
C LYS A 496 -23.51 -21.29 -3.78
N GLU A 497 -23.56 -22.61 -3.88
CA GLU A 497 -22.40 -23.46 -3.62
C GLU A 497 -21.91 -24.08 -4.94
N TYR A 498 -20.61 -24.00 -5.17
CA TYR A 498 -19.92 -24.53 -6.35
C TYR A 498 -18.88 -25.53 -5.86
N GLY A 499 -18.94 -26.77 -6.34
CA GLY A 499 -18.17 -27.88 -5.78
C GLY A 499 -18.80 -29.21 -6.18
N PRO A 500 -18.29 -30.36 -5.71
CA PRO A 500 -18.50 -31.68 -6.32
C PRO A 500 -19.95 -32.20 -6.41
N GLU A 501 -20.96 -31.47 -5.92
CA GLU A 501 -22.38 -31.80 -6.08
C GLU A 501 -23.23 -30.68 -6.74
N GLY A 502 -22.62 -29.65 -7.34
CA GLY A 502 -23.24 -28.86 -8.41
C GLY A 502 -23.17 -29.61 -9.76
N GLU A 503 -24.09 -29.37 -10.70
CA GLU A 503 -24.38 -30.20 -11.90
C GLU A 503 -23.24 -31.14 -12.33
N ARG A 504 -23.46 -32.43 -12.06
CA ARG A 504 -22.53 -33.54 -12.29
C ARG A 504 -22.12 -33.57 -13.77
N ILE A 505 -20.86 -33.25 -14.07
CA ILE A 505 -20.26 -33.58 -15.37
C ILE A 505 -20.11 -35.12 -15.41
N PRO A 506 -20.77 -35.84 -16.34
CA PRO A 506 -20.67 -37.29 -16.39
C PRO A 506 -19.24 -37.73 -16.74
N GLY A 507 -18.65 -38.64 -15.94
CA GLY A 507 -17.53 -39.49 -16.40
C GLY A 507 -16.21 -39.47 -15.61
N LYS A 508 -16.05 -38.73 -14.51
CA LYS A 508 -14.82 -38.81 -13.68
C LYS A 508 -15.16 -38.97 -12.19
N GLY A 509 -14.50 -39.91 -11.53
CA GLY A 509 -14.77 -40.33 -10.14
C GLY A 509 -14.30 -39.36 -9.06
N SER A 510 -14.75 -39.57 -7.83
CA SER A 510 -14.29 -38.90 -6.59
C SER A 510 -13.28 -39.78 -5.83
N PRO A 511 -12.42 -39.26 -4.90
CA PRO A 511 -12.59 -38.04 -4.09
C PRO A 511 -11.51 -36.97 -4.34
N THR A 512 -11.95 -35.73 -4.46
CA THR A 512 -11.11 -34.56 -4.68
C THR A 512 -10.90 -33.80 -3.37
N TYR A 513 -9.66 -33.57 -2.96
CA TYR A 513 -9.34 -32.56 -1.95
C TYR A 513 -9.59 -31.17 -2.57
N PHE A 514 -10.79 -30.63 -2.37
CA PHE A 514 -11.11 -29.28 -2.78
C PHE A 514 -10.51 -28.31 -1.76
N THR A 515 -9.52 -27.52 -2.16
CA THR A 515 -9.24 -26.26 -1.50
C THR A 515 -9.45 -25.16 -2.52
N VAL A 516 -10.44 -24.31 -2.28
CA VAL A 516 -10.65 -23.09 -3.06
C VAL A 516 -9.57 -22.12 -2.59
N ARG A 517 -8.62 -21.82 -3.45
CA ARG A 517 -7.52 -20.90 -3.15
C ARG A 517 -7.53 -19.71 -4.09
N ASN A 518 -7.14 -18.57 -3.52
CA ASN A 518 -6.96 -17.29 -4.21
C ASN A 518 -8.13 -16.93 -5.13
N PRO A 519 -9.37 -16.89 -4.62
CA PRO A 519 -10.47 -16.40 -5.43
C PRO A 519 -10.23 -14.95 -5.82
N ILE A 520 -10.41 -14.65 -7.11
CA ILE A 520 -10.36 -13.30 -7.66
C ILE A 520 -11.66 -13.02 -8.43
N PHE A 521 -12.11 -11.77 -8.37
CA PHE A 521 -13.16 -11.26 -9.24
C PHE A 521 -12.54 -10.44 -10.37
N ASP A 522 -13.23 -10.33 -11.50
CA ASP A 522 -12.93 -9.31 -12.50
C ASP A 522 -13.25 -7.90 -11.98
N PRO A 523 -12.81 -6.83 -12.67
CA PRO A 523 -12.97 -5.45 -12.18
C PRO A 523 -14.42 -5.03 -11.88
N GLU A 524 -15.38 -5.54 -12.65
CA GLU A 524 -16.82 -5.28 -12.50
C GLU A 524 -17.52 -6.31 -11.58
N GLY A 525 -16.80 -7.30 -11.07
CA GLY A 525 -17.36 -8.35 -10.22
C GLY A 525 -18.32 -9.31 -10.91
N LYS A 526 -18.36 -9.38 -12.25
CA LYS A 526 -19.21 -10.30 -13.01
C LYS A 526 -18.68 -11.73 -13.03
N HIS A 527 -17.36 -11.87 -13.17
CA HIS A 527 -16.66 -13.14 -13.30
C HIS A 527 -15.84 -13.44 -12.05
N VAL A 528 -15.69 -14.72 -11.72
CA VAL A 528 -14.88 -15.20 -10.61
C VAL A 528 -13.94 -16.30 -11.07
N ALA A 529 -12.68 -16.26 -10.62
CA ALA A 529 -11.72 -17.32 -10.86
C ALA A 529 -11.06 -17.78 -9.56
N TYR A 530 -10.77 -19.08 -9.45
CA TYR A 530 -10.10 -19.68 -8.28
C TYR A 530 -9.38 -20.97 -8.68
N PHE A 531 -8.47 -21.45 -7.83
CA PHE A 531 -7.79 -22.73 -8.07
C PHE A 531 -8.43 -23.88 -7.32
N ILE A 532 -8.40 -25.06 -7.94
CA ILE A 532 -8.71 -26.34 -7.31
C ILE A 532 -7.56 -27.32 -7.54
N TYR A 533 -7.41 -28.28 -6.63
CA TYR A 533 -6.46 -29.39 -6.79
C TYR A 533 -7.24 -30.69 -7.05
N SER A 534 -6.82 -31.44 -8.06
CA SER A 534 -7.31 -32.79 -8.34
C SER A 534 -6.23 -33.83 -8.02
N THR A 535 -6.65 -35.04 -7.65
CA THR A 535 -5.75 -36.16 -7.29
C THR A 535 -5.89 -37.37 -8.22
N ASP A 536 -6.79 -37.29 -9.21
CA ASP A 536 -7.17 -38.42 -10.07
C ASP A 536 -5.99 -39.02 -10.84
N ASN A 537 -4.93 -38.24 -11.11
CA ASN A 537 -3.71 -38.66 -11.80
C ASN A 537 -2.45 -37.99 -11.19
N GLY A 538 -2.36 -37.99 -9.86
CA GLY A 538 -1.38 -37.20 -9.10
C GLY A 538 -1.91 -35.78 -8.82
N PRO A 539 -1.26 -35.01 -7.92
CA PRO A 539 -1.71 -33.67 -7.56
C PRO A 539 -1.58 -32.74 -8.77
N LYS A 540 -2.72 -32.32 -9.33
CA LYS A 540 -2.79 -31.34 -10.42
C LYS A 540 -3.54 -30.10 -9.97
N CYS A 541 -3.06 -28.94 -10.37
CA CYS A 541 -3.72 -27.65 -10.15
C CYS A 541 -4.53 -27.27 -11.40
N HIS A 542 -5.76 -26.82 -11.19
CA HIS A 542 -6.63 -26.27 -12.23
C HIS A 542 -7.08 -24.87 -11.87
N VAL A 543 -7.21 -24.00 -12.87
CA VAL A 543 -7.90 -22.71 -12.74
C VAL A 543 -9.36 -22.91 -13.11
N VAL A 544 -10.27 -22.50 -12.25
CA VAL A 544 -11.72 -22.52 -12.49
C VAL A 544 -12.15 -21.09 -12.77
N ARG A 545 -12.87 -20.86 -13.87
CA ARG A 545 -13.50 -19.57 -14.20
C ARG A 545 -15.01 -19.78 -14.27
N ASP A 546 -15.77 -19.10 -13.42
CA ASP A 546 -17.23 -19.18 -13.37
C ASP A 546 -17.79 -20.63 -13.29
N GLY A 547 -17.08 -21.49 -12.56
CA GLY A 547 -17.42 -22.91 -12.43
C GLY A 547 -16.87 -23.82 -13.53
N VAL A 548 -16.30 -23.27 -14.61
CA VAL A 548 -15.68 -24.03 -15.70
C VAL A 548 -14.22 -24.34 -15.38
N VAL A 549 -13.85 -25.63 -15.37
CA VAL A 549 -12.51 -26.11 -15.02
C VAL A 549 -11.57 -26.05 -16.24
N GLY A 550 -10.44 -25.35 -16.11
CA GLY A 550 -9.40 -25.24 -17.13
C GLY A 550 -8.40 -26.40 -17.18
N PRO A 551 -7.33 -26.27 -17.99
CA PRO A 551 -6.31 -27.30 -18.17
C PRO A 551 -5.59 -27.70 -16.87
N ALA A 552 -5.00 -28.89 -16.84
CA ALA A 552 -4.33 -29.47 -15.68
C ALA A 552 -2.82 -29.16 -15.70
N PHE A 553 -2.29 -28.58 -14.62
CA PHE A 553 -0.87 -28.26 -14.47
C PHE A 553 -0.27 -28.89 -13.21
N ASP A 554 1.05 -29.01 -13.15
CA ASP A 554 1.74 -29.45 -11.92
C ASP A 554 1.71 -28.35 -10.86
N ASP A 555 1.80 -27.09 -11.29
CA ASP A 555 1.65 -25.92 -10.43
C ASP A 555 1.12 -24.71 -11.23
N VAL A 556 0.48 -23.77 -10.53
CA VAL A 556 0.07 -22.48 -11.07
C VAL A 556 0.64 -21.38 -10.18
N LEU A 557 1.31 -20.41 -10.80
CA LEU A 557 1.87 -19.26 -10.10
C LEU A 557 0.73 -18.35 -9.63
N ALA A 558 0.21 -18.63 -8.45
CA ALA A 558 -1.07 -18.10 -8.00
C ALA A 558 -1.12 -16.55 -7.83
N ARG A 559 0.02 -15.85 -7.89
CA ARG A 559 0.10 -14.37 -7.91
C ARG A 559 -0.02 -13.76 -9.31
N THR A 560 -0.05 -14.58 -10.35
CA THR A 560 -0.10 -14.15 -11.75
C THR A 560 -1.50 -14.27 -12.35
N ILE A 561 -2.47 -14.82 -11.61
CA ILE A 561 -3.85 -14.88 -12.10
C ILE A 561 -4.47 -13.48 -12.11
N GLN A 562 -4.97 -13.06 -13.26
CA GLN A 562 -5.51 -11.73 -13.44
C GLN A 562 -6.56 -11.70 -14.56
N PHE A 563 -7.67 -10.99 -14.32
CA PHE A 563 -8.61 -10.63 -15.36
C PHE A 563 -8.15 -9.38 -16.12
N SER A 564 -8.47 -9.29 -17.41
CA SER A 564 -8.35 -8.04 -18.16
C SER A 564 -9.20 -6.92 -17.54
N PRO A 565 -8.86 -5.63 -17.78
CA PRO A 565 -9.66 -4.50 -17.33
C PRO A 565 -11.18 -4.56 -17.61
N ASP A 566 -11.60 -5.17 -18.72
CA ASP A 566 -13.01 -5.39 -19.06
C ASP A 566 -13.60 -6.72 -18.57
N GLY A 567 -12.80 -7.54 -17.89
CA GLY A 567 -13.18 -8.85 -17.35
C GLY A 567 -13.33 -9.98 -18.37
N LYS A 568 -13.05 -9.74 -19.67
CA LYS A 568 -13.24 -10.75 -20.72
C LYS A 568 -12.15 -11.81 -20.76
N HIS A 569 -10.91 -11.44 -20.48
CA HIS A 569 -9.76 -12.33 -20.61
C HIS A 569 -9.20 -12.70 -19.23
N LEU A 570 -8.78 -13.95 -19.07
CA LEU A 570 -8.11 -14.45 -17.87
C LEU A 570 -6.70 -14.91 -18.22
N VAL A 571 -5.68 -14.34 -17.57
CA VAL A 571 -4.27 -14.70 -17.76
C VAL A 571 -3.67 -15.30 -16.49
N TYR A 572 -2.75 -16.24 -16.63
CA TYR A 572 -1.95 -16.80 -15.54
C TYR A 572 -0.70 -17.52 -16.04
N VAL A 573 0.29 -17.70 -15.16
CA VAL A 573 1.49 -18.52 -15.42
C VAL A 573 1.31 -19.90 -14.79
N ALA A 574 1.59 -20.95 -15.56
CA ALA A 574 1.51 -22.33 -15.09
C ALA A 574 2.77 -23.14 -15.44
N GLY A 575 2.97 -24.25 -14.73
CA GLY A 575 4.12 -25.15 -14.91
C GLY A 575 3.71 -26.59 -15.15
N SER A 576 4.43 -27.26 -16.06
CA SER A 576 4.43 -28.73 -16.12
C SER A 576 5.84 -29.26 -16.32
N GLY A 577 6.32 -30.04 -15.35
CA GLY A 577 7.74 -30.38 -15.21
C GLY A 577 8.65 -29.14 -15.25
N GLU A 578 9.66 -29.18 -16.13
CA GLU A 578 10.60 -28.07 -16.37
C GLU A 578 10.02 -26.95 -17.25
N HIS A 579 8.87 -27.17 -17.90
CA HIS A 579 8.28 -26.20 -18.80
C HIS A 579 7.42 -25.19 -18.03
N ARG A 580 7.43 -23.94 -18.52
CA ARG A 580 6.56 -22.87 -18.05
C ARG A 580 5.75 -22.29 -19.19
N TYR A 581 4.50 -21.94 -18.89
CA TYR A 581 3.52 -21.49 -19.85
C TYR A 581 2.92 -20.17 -19.39
N ILE A 582 2.70 -19.25 -20.32
CA ILE A 582 1.72 -18.16 -20.15
C ILE A 582 0.41 -18.70 -20.69
N VAL A 583 -0.65 -18.66 -19.89
CA VAL A 583 -1.97 -19.13 -20.29
C VAL A 583 -2.91 -17.94 -20.41
N VAL A 584 -3.57 -17.80 -21.56
CA VAL A 584 -4.57 -16.76 -21.85
C VAL A 584 -5.85 -17.45 -22.29
N ASP A 585 -6.93 -17.33 -21.50
CA ASP A 585 -8.22 -17.99 -21.76
C ASP A 585 -8.11 -19.50 -22.05
N GLY A 586 -7.19 -20.17 -21.36
CA GLY A 586 -6.91 -21.60 -21.53
C GLY A 586 -5.99 -21.95 -22.70
N ILE A 587 -5.57 -20.97 -23.51
CA ILE A 587 -4.57 -21.14 -24.58
C ILE A 587 -3.16 -21.03 -23.99
N GLU A 588 -2.35 -22.05 -24.21
CA GLU A 588 -0.98 -22.16 -23.68
C GLU A 588 0.05 -21.56 -24.65
N ILE A 589 0.77 -20.53 -24.22
CA ILE A 589 1.96 -20.00 -24.91
C ILE A 589 3.20 -20.67 -24.31
N SER A 590 3.86 -21.50 -25.12
CA SER A 590 5.13 -22.16 -24.78
C SER A 590 6.22 -21.69 -25.74
N SER A 591 7.22 -20.95 -25.24
CA SER A 591 8.36 -20.47 -26.04
C SER A 591 9.69 -20.60 -25.30
N GLY A 592 9.86 -21.71 -24.56
CA GLY A 592 11.10 -22.01 -23.85
C GLY A 592 11.36 -21.12 -22.63
N TYR A 593 10.29 -20.66 -21.97
CA TYR A 593 10.39 -19.91 -20.72
C TYR A 593 10.96 -20.82 -19.62
N THR A 594 12.03 -20.37 -18.97
CA THR A 594 12.68 -21.09 -17.87
C THR A 594 12.25 -20.56 -16.51
N GLY A 595 11.60 -19.39 -16.46
CA GLY A 595 11.23 -18.75 -15.20
C GLY A 595 10.59 -17.38 -15.39
N PHE A 596 10.07 -16.87 -14.29
CA PHE A 596 9.42 -15.56 -14.19
C PHE A 596 9.87 -14.85 -12.92
N LEU A 597 9.96 -13.53 -12.97
CA LEU A 597 10.27 -12.71 -11.79
C LEU A 597 9.11 -12.83 -10.79
N ARG A 598 9.38 -13.29 -9.56
CA ARG A 598 8.31 -13.45 -8.55
C ARG A 598 7.75 -12.12 -8.05
N THR A 599 8.52 -11.05 -8.22
CA THR A 599 8.19 -9.72 -7.70
C THR A 599 7.21 -8.95 -8.58
N HIS A 600 7.06 -9.33 -9.85
CA HIS A 600 6.23 -8.60 -10.82
C HIS A 600 5.36 -9.58 -11.63
N GLY A 601 4.06 -9.28 -11.73
CA GLY A 601 3.07 -10.08 -12.47
C GLY A 601 2.82 -9.56 -13.89
N PHE A 602 1.68 -9.93 -14.46
CA PHE A 602 1.22 -9.32 -15.71
C PHE A 602 0.86 -7.85 -15.51
N THR A 603 1.05 -7.07 -16.56
CA THR A 603 0.53 -5.69 -16.65
C THR A 603 -0.31 -5.58 -17.90
N PHE A 604 -1.56 -5.15 -17.76
CA PHE A 604 -2.44 -4.86 -18.89
C PHE A 604 -2.28 -3.40 -19.32
N GLU A 605 -1.98 -3.18 -20.60
CA GLU A 605 -1.99 -1.85 -21.21
C GLU A 605 -3.43 -1.40 -21.51
N ASP A 606 -4.25 -2.34 -21.95
CA ASP A 606 -5.69 -2.23 -22.12
C ASP A 606 -6.34 -3.62 -21.95
N SER A 607 -7.57 -3.82 -22.42
CA SER A 607 -8.25 -5.12 -22.24
C SER A 607 -7.68 -6.27 -23.06
N ASN A 608 -6.98 -5.97 -24.16
CA ASN A 608 -6.51 -6.95 -25.13
C ASN A 608 -4.98 -6.99 -25.24
N ARG A 609 -4.26 -6.06 -24.59
CA ARG A 609 -2.79 -6.03 -24.59
C ARG A 609 -2.23 -6.20 -23.18
N VAL A 610 -1.40 -7.22 -23.00
CA VAL A 610 -0.83 -7.60 -21.71
C VAL A 610 0.64 -7.99 -21.86
N HIS A 611 1.48 -7.66 -20.88
CA HIS A 611 2.88 -8.04 -20.89
C HIS A 611 3.39 -8.56 -19.54
N ILE A 612 4.50 -9.29 -19.61
CA ILE A 612 5.24 -9.83 -18.45
C ILE A 612 6.72 -9.99 -18.77
N ILE A 613 7.60 -9.86 -17.78
CA ILE A 613 9.03 -10.16 -17.94
C ILE A 613 9.31 -11.62 -17.56
N ALA A 614 9.90 -12.36 -18.48
CA ALA A 614 10.27 -13.77 -18.34
C ALA A 614 11.78 -13.98 -18.48
N SER A 615 12.26 -15.14 -18.01
CA SER A 615 13.59 -15.64 -18.35
C SER A 615 13.52 -16.64 -19.50
N ARG A 616 14.37 -16.45 -20.51
CA ARG A 616 14.49 -17.32 -21.67
C ARG A 616 15.93 -17.33 -22.15
N GLN A 617 16.54 -18.51 -22.28
CA GLN A 617 17.91 -18.67 -22.83
C GLN A 617 18.96 -17.74 -22.19
N ALA A 618 18.96 -17.61 -20.85
CA ALA A 618 19.83 -16.69 -20.11
C ALA A 618 19.67 -15.19 -20.49
N ARG A 619 18.46 -14.79 -20.88
CA ARG A 619 18.08 -13.40 -21.13
C ARG A 619 16.84 -13.03 -20.32
N PHE A 620 16.76 -11.76 -19.92
CA PHE A 620 15.51 -11.14 -19.53
C PHE A 620 14.75 -10.73 -20.79
N VAL A 621 13.50 -11.15 -20.90
CA VAL A 621 12.66 -10.91 -22.08
C VAL A 621 11.33 -10.34 -21.64
N LEU A 622 10.98 -9.16 -22.15
CA LEU A 622 9.62 -8.62 -22.12
C LEU A 622 8.78 -9.40 -23.14
N VAL A 623 7.72 -10.05 -22.66
CA VAL A 623 6.75 -10.78 -23.47
C VAL A 623 5.49 -9.94 -23.57
N GLU A 624 5.19 -9.41 -24.74
CA GLU A 624 3.99 -8.64 -25.06
C GLU A 624 3.00 -9.56 -25.79
N ILE A 625 1.73 -9.54 -25.37
CA ILE A 625 0.67 -10.39 -25.91
C ILE A 625 -0.52 -9.50 -26.30
N GLU A 626 -0.88 -9.52 -27.58
CA GLU A 626 -2.11 -8.93 -28.11
C GLU A 626 -3.14 -10.05 -28.37
N ILE A 627 -4.31 -9.89 -27.78
CA ILE A 627 -5.44 -10.82 -27.82
C ILE A 627 -6.39 -10.37 -28.91
N GLU A 628 -6.40 -11.08 -30.04
CA GLU A 628 -7.33 -10.83 -31.16
C GLU A 628 -8.65 -11.53 -30.88
N SER A 629 -9.69 -10.72 -30.64
CA SER A 629 -11.07 -11.15 -30.41
C SER A 629 -11.79 -11.56 -31.68
#